data_AF-A0A1F5FPK2-F1
#
_entry.id   AF-A0A1F5FPK2-F1
#
_cell.length_a   1.000
_cell.length_b   1.000
_cell.length_c   1.000
_cell.angle_alpha   90.00
_cell.angle_beta   90.00
_cell.angle_gamma   90.00
#
_symmetry.space_group_name_H-M   'P 1'
#
loop_
_entity.id
_entity.type
_entity.pdbx_description
1 polymer ?
#
loop_
_entity_poly.entity_id
_entity_poly.type
_entity_poly.pdbx_seq_one_letter_code
_entity_poly.pdbx_strand_id
1 'polypeptide(L)'
;MNLRLLYLYLFSFVGLLIVVIGSIQMVDLGLKMTIFKGADTYEIYPSPKIDGMEQESPDVPMERQKRETNRQRQRQMVSALSMLVVGTPLYLYHWKLIKKESKV
;
A
#
# COMPACT_ATOMS: atom_id res chain seq x y z
N MET A 1 15.52 -27.97 25.42
CA MET A 1 14.85 -27.21 24.33
C MET A 1 15.94 -26.85 23.32
N ASN A 2 15.91 -27.43 22.13
CA ASN A 2 17.05 -27.39 21.21
C ASN A 2 17.21 -26.01 20.58
N LEU A 3 18.28 -25.28 20.93
CA LEU A 3 18.63 -23.97 20.34
C LEU A 3 18.59 -24.00 18.80
N ARG A 4 19.00 -25.11 18.18
CA ARG A 4 18.93 -25.31 16.72
C ARG A 4 17.52 -25.19 16.15
N LEU A 5 16.51 -25.76 16.84
CA LEU A 5 15.10 -25.64 16.45
C LEU A 5 14.57 -24.22 16.67
N LEU A 6 15.01 -23.54 17.73
CA LEU A 6 14.66 -22.14 17.99
C LEU A 6 15.12 -21.22 16.86
N TYR A 7 16.38 -21.36 16.41
CA TYR A 7 16.92 -20.56 15.30
C TYR A 7 16.18 -20.81 13.98
N LEU A 8 15.89 -22.08 13.67
CA LEU A 8 15.13 -22.45 12.47
C LEU A 8 13.71 -21.86 12.50
N TYR A 9 13.04 -21.88 13.64
CA TYR A 9 11.69 -21.32 13.78
C TYR A 9 11.69 -19.80 13.65
N LEU A 10 12.66 -19.11 14.27
CA LEU A 10 12.80 -17.66 14.16
C LEU A 10 13.12 -17.22 12.73
N PHE A 11 14.04 -17.93 12.05
CA PHE A 11 14.39 -17.66 10.66
C PHE A 11 13.19 -17.89 9.72
N SER A 12 12.46 -19.00 9.92
CA SER A 12 11.26 -19.29 9.14
C SER A 12 10.16 -18.25 9.38
N PHE A 13 10.00 -17.77 10.62
CA PHE A 13 9.05 -16.73 10.95
C PHE A 13 9.38 -15.40 10.25
N VAL A 14 10.66 -14.99 10.28
CA VAL A 14 11.11 -13.77 9.58
C VAL A 14 10.93 -13.92 8.07
N GLY A 15 11.32 -15.07 7.50
CA GLY A 15 11.13 -15.36 6.08
C GLY A 15 9.66 -15.31 5.67
N LEU A 16 8.77 -15.88 6.48
CA LEU A 16 7.33 -15.84 6.26
C LEU A 16 6.81 -14.39 6.24
N LEU A 17 7.23 -13.55 7.20
CA LEU A 17 6.83 -12.14 7.24
C LEU A 17 7.27 -11.39 5.97
N ILE A 18 8.51 -11.59 5.51
CA ILE A 18 9.02 -10.96 4.29
C ILE A 18 8.18 -11.37 3.07
N VAL A 19 7.85 -12.66 2.94
CA VAL A 19 7.03 -13.16 1.82
C VAL A 19 5.61 -12.58 1.86
N VAL A 20 5.01 -12.45 3.04
CA VAL A 20 3.68 -11.83 3.19
C VAL A 20 3.73 -10.36 2.77
N ILE A 21 4.71 -9.59 3.26
CA ILE A 21 4.86 -8.16 2.90
C ILE A 21 5.11 -8.00 1.40
N GLY A 22 5.97 -8.83 0.80
CA GLY A 22 6.24 -8.82 -0.64
C GLY A 22 5.00 -9.15 -1.48
N SER A 23 4.18 -10.12 -1.02
CA SER A 23 2.93 -10.48 -1.69
C SER A 23 1.92 -9.33 -1.67
N ILE A 24 1.81 -8.59 -0.56
CA ILE A 24 0.96 -7.39 -0.45
C ILE A 24 1.39 -6.33 -1.48
N GLN A 25 2.69 -6.07 -1.59
CA GLN A 25 3.22 -5.09 -2.54
C GLN A 25 3.00 -5.51 -4.00
N MET A 26 3.15 -6.80 -4.30
CA MET A 26 2.88 -7.34 -5.65
C MET A 26 1.42 -7.15 -6.05
N VAL A 27 0.48 -7.42 -5.14
CA VAL A 27 -0.96 -7.21 -5.40
C VAL A 27 -1.26 -5.72 -5.54
N ASP A 28 -0.70 -4.86 -4.68
CA ASP A 28 -0.88 -3.40 -4.76
C ASP A 28 -0.40 -2.84 -6.11
N LEU A 29 0.79 -3.25 -6.56
CA LEU A 29 1.34 -2.86 -7.85
C LEU A 29 0.50 -3.41 -9.00
N GLY A 30 0.10 -4.68 -8.93
CA GLY A 30 -0.76 -5.32 -9.94
C GLY A 30 -2.10 -4.62 -10.08
N LEU A 31 -2.74 -4.23 -8.98
CA LEU A 31 -4.01 -3.53 -8.96
C LEU A 31 -3.87 -2.11 -9.55
N LYS A 32 -2.80 -1.39 -9.18
CA LYS A 32 -2.48 -0.07 -9.75
C LYS A 32 -2.20 -0.15 -11.26
N MET A 33 -1.45 -1.15 -11.71
CA MET A 33 -1.09 -1.34 -13.12
C MET A 33 -2.29 -1.75 -14.00
N THR A 34 -3.20 -2.59 -13.47
CA THR A 34 -4.30 -3.16 -14.26
C THR A 34 -5.58 -2.33 -14.21
N ILE A 35 -5.99 -1.86 -13.04
CA ILE A 35 -7.28 -1.18 -12.82
C ILE A 35 -7.11 0.34 -12.78
N PHE A 36 -5.97 0.85 -12.28
CA PHE A 36 -5.71 2.29 -12.12
C PHE A 36 -4.60 2.81 -13.03
N LYS A 37 -4.69 2.57 -14.36
CA LYS A 37 -3.78 3.19 -15.36
C LYS A 37 -3.68 4.73 -15.28
N GLY A 38 -4.53 5.40 -14.47
CA GLY A 38 -4.51 6.85 -14.24
C GLY A 38 -3.91 7.32 -12.90
N ALA A 39 -3.45 6.45 -12.00
CA ALA A 39 -2.90 6.87 -10.69
C ALA A 39 -1.41 7.24 -10.73
N ASP A 40 -0.67 6.70 -11.71
CA ASP A 40 0.72 7.03 -12.02
C ASP A 40 0.85 7.99 -13.21
N THR A 41 -0.26 8.60 -13.66
CA THR A 41 -0.18 9.81 -14.46
C THR A 41 0.37 10.91 -13.54
N TYR A 42 1.70 11.00 -13.47
CA TYR A 42 2.39 12.25 -13.24
C TYR A 42 1.84 13.19 -14.31
N GLU A 43 0.88 14.04 -13.92
CA GLU A 43 0.64 15.26 -14.68
C GLU A 43 1.98 15.96 -14.67
N ILE A 44 2.70 15.89 -15.80
CA ILE A 44 3.82 16.78 -16.09
C ILE A 44 3.21 18.16 -16.03
N TYR A 45 3.34 18.79 -14.86
CA TYR A 45 2.99 20.19 -14.70
C TYR A 45 3.91 20.93 -15.67
N PRO A 46 3.37 21.69 -16.64
CA PRO A 46 4.23 22.61 -17.36
C PRO A 46 4.84 23.53 -16.29
N SER A 47 6.17 23.48 -16.14
CA SER A 47 6.90 24.41 -15.29
C SER A 47 6.41 25.82 -15.60
N PRO A 48 6.14 26.66 -14.59
CA PRO A 48 5.74 28.03 -14.83
C PRO A 48 6.85 28.68 -15.66
N LYS A 49 6.53 29.07 -16.90
CA LYS A 49 7.42 29.90 -17.69
C LYS A 49 7.56 31.21 -16.93
N ILE A 50 8.72 31.41 -16.31
CA ILE A 50 9.07 32.69 -15.72
C ILE A 50 9.41 33.60 -16.89
N ASP A 51 8.40 34.32 -17.37
CA ASP A 51 8.61 35.55 -18.11
C ASP A 51 7.72 36.63 -17.49
N GLY A 52 8.25 37.25 -16.44
CA GLY A 52 8.06 38.66 -16.17
C GLY A 52 6.84 39.18 -15.42
N MET A 53 5.75 38.43 -15.20
CA MET A 53 4.61 38.98 -14.45
C MET A 53 3.97 37.96 -13.50
N GLU A 54 4.22 38.19 -12.20
CA GLU A 54 3.47 37.63 -11.09
C GLU A 54 2.02 38.11 -11.17
N GLN A 55 1.08 37.17 -11.24
CA GLN A 55 -0.25 37.38 -10.70
C GLN A 55 -0.65 36.12 -9.94
N GLU A 56 -0.25 36.08 -8.67
CA GLU A 56 -0.69 35.07 -7.72
C GLU A 56 -2.19 35.29 -7.43
N SER A 57 -3.03 34.52 -8.10
CA SER A 57 -4.48 34.51 -7.87
C SER A 57 -4.77 33.83 -6.53
N PRO A 58 -5.63 34.38 -5.64
CA PRO A 58 -5.90 33.82 -4.31
C PRO A 58 -6.43 32.38 -4.28
N ASP A 59 -6.91 31.88 -5.42
CA ASP A 59 -7.54 30.56 -5.56
C ASP A 59 -6.53 29.42 -5.83
N VAL A 60 -5.32 29.77 -6.26
CA VAL A 60 -4.30 28.80 -6.68
C VAL A 60 -3.72 27.98 -5.52
N PRO A 61 -3.48 28.51 -4.30
CA PRO A 61 -2.98 27.72 -3.17
C PRO A 61 -3.98 26.66 -2.68
N MET A 62 -5.27 27.01 -2.66
CA MET A 62 -6.33 26.16 -2.11
C MET A 62 -6.68 24.99 -3.05
N GLU A 63 -6.69 25.23 -4.36
CA GLU A 63 -6.86 24.19 -5.38
C GLU A 63 -5.68 23.20 -5.41
N ARG A 64 -4.44 23.67 -5.22
CA ARG A 64 -3.25 22.81 -5.09
C ARG A 64 -3.37 21.88 -3.90
N GLN A 65 -3.70 22.42 -2.73
CA GLN A 65 -3.82 21.64 -1.50
C GLN A 65 -4.95 20.61 -1.59
N LYS A 66 -6.08 20.95 -2.20
CA LYS A 66 -7.17 20.00 -2.43
C LYS A 66 -6.76 18.86 -3.37
N ARG A 67 -6.07 19.13 -4.47
CA ARG A 67 -5.64 18.11 -5.44
C ARG A 67 -4.58 17.18 -4.85
N GLU A 68 -3.62 17.72 -4.11
CA GLU A 68 -2.61 16.93 -3.41
C GLU A 68 -3.23 16.04 -2.33
N THR A 69 -4.14 16.60 -1.52
CA THR A 69 -4.88 15.86 -0.50
C THR A 69 -5.70 14.73 -1.13
N ASN A 70 -6.36 14.99 -2.26
CA ASN A 70 -7.20 14.00 -2.93
C ASN A 70 -6.36 12.85 -3.54
N ARG A 71 -5.22 13.17 -4.16
CA ARG A 71 -4.26 12.17 -4.67
C ARG A 71 -3.65 11.32 -3.56
N GLN A 72 -3.27 11.94 -2.44
CA GLN A 72 -2.74 11.22 -1.28
C GLN A 72 -3.78 10.27 -0.70
N ARG A 73 -5.03 10.73 -0.55
CA ARG A 73 -6.14 9.88 -0.09
C ARG A 73 -6.38 8.69 -1.02
N GLN A 74 -6.39 8.89 -2.32
CA GLN A 74 -6.55 7.80 -3.30
C GLN A 74 -5.44 6.75 -3.15
N ARG A 75 -4.17 7.17 -3.04
CA ARG A 75 -3.05 6.24 -2.82
C ARG A 75 -3.18 5.47 -1.51
N GLN A 76 -3.58 6.14 -0.43
CA GLN A 76 -3.80 5.51 0.87
C GLN A 76 -4.95 4.49 0.82
N MET A 77 -6.04 4.82 0.14
CA MET A 77 -7.18 3.92 -0.02
C MET A 77 -6.80 2.66 -0.81
N VAL A 78 -6.05 2.80 -1.91
CA VAL A 78 -5.58 1.65 -2.70
C VAL A 78 -4.64 0.78 -1.87
N SER A 79 -3.70 1.39 -1.14
CA SER A 79 -2.80 0.64 -0.26
C SER A 79 -3.55 -0.12 0.84
N ALA A 80 -4.54 0.50 1.47
CA ALA A 80 -5.39 -0.13 2.48
C ALA A 80 -6.23 -1.27 1.90
N LEU A 81 -6.80 -1.08 0.70
CA LEU A 81 -7.52 -2.13 -0.03
C LEU A 81 -6.61 -3.33 -0.32
N SER A 82 -5.39 -3.09 -0.79
CA SER A 82 -4.39 -4.13 -1.04
C SER A 82 -4.05 -4.91 0.25
N MET A 83 -3.87 -4.20 1.36
CA MET A 83 -3.67 -4.83 2.67
C MET A 83 -4.88 -5.67 3.10
N LEU A 84 -6.10 -5.22 2.86
CA LEU A 84 -7.30 -5.99 3.20
C LEU A 84 -7.46 -7.23 2.29
N VAL A 85 -7.22 -7.11 0.99
CA VAL A 85 -7.33 -8.23 0.04
C VAL A 85 -6.39 -9.37 0.41
N VAL A 86 -5.17 -9.05 0.87
CA VAL A 86 -4.18 -10.07 1.24
C VAL A 86 -4.27 -10.44 2.73
N GLY A 87 -4.56 -9.47 3.60
CA GLY A 87 -4.69 -9.68 5.04
C GLY A 87 -5.94 -10.47 5.43
N THR A 88 -7.04 -10.33 4.70
CA THR A 88 -8.29 -11.06 4.96
C THR A 88 -8.12 -12.58 4.84
N PRO A 89 -7.60 -13.15 3.74
CA PRO A 89 -7.40 -14.60 3.66
C PRO A 89 -6.39 -15.10 4.69
N LEU A 90 -5.36 -14.30 5.03
CA LEU A 90 -4.39 -14.65 6.07
C LEU A 90 -5.06 -14.73 7.46
N TYR A 91 -5.86 -13.73 7.82
CA TYR A 91 -6.62 -13.69 9.07
C TYR A 91 -7.62 -14.85 9.16
N LEU A 92 -8.36 -15.10 8.08
CA LEU A 92 -9.31 -16.22 8.03
C LEU A 92 -8.60 -17.57 8.15
N TYR A 93 -7.43 -17.74 7.54
CA TYR A 93 -6.64 -18.97 7.66
C TYR A 93 -6.19 -19.19 9.10
N HIS A 94 -5.61 -18.17 9.75
CA HIS A 94 -5.22 -18.26 11.16
C HIS A 94 -6.42 -18.54 12.08
N TRP A 95 -7.55 -17.86 11.87
CA TRP A 95 -8.77 -18.06 12.65
C TRP A 95 -9.33 -19.49 12.50
N LYS A 96 -9.32 -20.04 11.28
CA LYS A 96 -9.74 -21.43 11.02
C LYS A 96 -8.78 -22.45 11.64
N LEU A 97 -7.46 -22.21 11.58
CA LEU A 97 -6.47 -23.09 12.19
C LEU A 97 -6.68 -23.17 13.70
N ILE A 98 -6.85 -22.02 14.37
CA ILE A 98 -7.12 -21.95 15.81
C ILE A 98 -8.42 -22.67 16.17
N LYS A 99 -9.50 -22.47 15.40
CA LYS A 99 -10.76 -23.20 15.61
C LYS A 99 -10.64 -24.70 15.39
N LYS A 100 -9.74 -25.16 14.51
CA LYS A 100 -9.50 -26.58 14.26
C LYS A 100 -8.75 -27.22 15.42
N GLU A 101 -7.76 -26.52 15.97
CA GLU A 101 -7.03 -26.98 17.16
C GLU A 101 -7.88 -26.89 18.44
N SER A 102 -8.77 -25.89 18.56
CA SER A 102 -9.67 -25.80 19.72
C SER A 102 -10.81 -26.83 19.73
N LYS A 103 -10.95 -27.62 18.65
CA LYS A 103 -12.00 -28.64 18.51
C LYS A 103 -11.44 -30.07 18.58
N VAL A 104 -10.13 -30.21 18.82
CA VAL A 104 -9.46 -31.47 19.19
C VAL A 104 -9.29 -31.47 20.70
#